data_AF-U1HHX0-F1
#
_entry.id   AF-U1HHX0-F1
#
_cell.length_a   1.000
_cell.length_b   1.000
_cell.length_c   1.000
_cell.angle_alpha   90.00
_cell.angle_beta   90.00
_cell.angle_gamma   90.00
#
_symmetry.space_group_name_H-M   'P 1'
#
loop_
_entity.id
_entity.type
_entity.pdbx_description
1 polymer ?
#
loop_
_entity_poly.entity_id
_entity_poly.type
_entity_poly.pdbx_seq_one_letter_code
_entity_poly.pdbx_strand_id
1 'polypeptide(L)'
;MLDACTTSVEQWSPPQKYVRRDADFKHLEALGEASKAIGKKYWSKVTELWNLGLIVTDRHFRRRGATTEMIKRGCARADEEHLRCRVEASPVGRLVYASYGFKELGTWDVKLQRDPASLHMWCMGRDAKY
;
A
#
# COMPACT_ATOMS: atom_id res chain seq x y z
N MET A 1 -23.87 4.52 -6.72
CA MET A 1 -23.55 3.31 -5.93
C MET A 1 -22.02 3.10 -5.88
N LEU A 2 -21.30 4.13 -5.43
CA LEU A 2 -19.83 4.16 -5.24
C LEU A 2 -19.48 4.90 -3.92
N ASP A 3 -20.40 5.74 -3.42
CA ASP A 3 -20.28 6.46 -2.14
C ASP A 3 -20.33 5.58 -0.88
N ALA A 4 -20.60 4.28 -1.02
CA ALA A 4 -20.47 3.32 0.08
C ALA A 4 -19.01 2.86 0.31
N CYS A 5 -18.10 3.19 -0.62
CA CYS A 5 -16.69 2.81 -0.54
C CYS A 5 -15.77 4.00 -0.20
N THR A 6 -16.26 5.23 -0.26
CA THR A 6 -15.60 6.44 0.27
C THR A 6 -16.05 6.68 1.71
N THR A 7 -15.83 5.68 2.55
CA THR A 7 -16.21 5.69 3.97
C THR A 7 -15.19 6.53 4.74
N SER A 8 -15.67 7.61 5.38
CA SER A 8 -14.88 8.34 6.36
C SER A 8 -14.50 7.42 7.52
N VAL A 9 -13.38 7.71 8.19
CA VAL A 9 -12.84 6.91 9.30
C VAL A 9 -13.88 6.70 10.40
N GLU A 10 -14.83 7.64 10.57
CA GLU A 10 -15.89 7.54 11.56
C GLU A 10 -16.83 6.35 11.33
N GLN A 11 -17.08 5.95 10.08
CA GLN A 11 -18.00 4.84 9.75
C GLN A 11 -17.42 3.46 10.07
N TRP A 12 -16.09 3.34 10.16
CA TRP A 12 -15.40 2.12 10.59
C TRP A 12 -15.27 1.97 12.10
N SER A 13 -15.73 2.95 12.88
CA SER A 13 -15.71 2.91 14.32
C SER A 13 -17.09 2.50 14.83
N PRO A 14 -17.41 1.18 14.94
CA PRO A 14 -18.53 0.79 15.80
C PRO A 14 -18.25 1.37 17.20
N PRO A 15 -19.27 1.78 17.98
CA PRO A 15 -19.06 2.32 19.32
C PRO A 15 -18.19 1.34 20.12
N GLN A 16 -16.92 1.68 20.34
CA GLN A 16 -15.90 0.72 20.74
C GLN A 16 -16.05 0.39 22.23
N LYS A 17 -16.76 -0.71 22.51
CA LYS A 17 -16.68 -1.43 23.80
C LYS A 17 -15.24 -1.89 24.11
N TYR A 18 -14.36 -1.96 23.10
CA TYR A 18 -12.96 -2.37 23.21
C TYR A 18 -12.05 -1.46 22.40
N VAL A 19 -10.99 -0.93 23.01
CA VAL A 19 -9.91 -0.22 22.30
C VAL A 19 -9.18 -1.20 21.40
N ARG A 20 -9.15 -0.94 20.08
CA ARG A 20 -8.32 -1.68 19.11
C ARG A 20 -6.85 -1.60 19.52
N ARG A 21 -6.24 -2.74 19.82
CA ARG A 21 -4.81 -2.86 20.16
C ARG A 21 -3.91 -3.02 18.93
N ASP A 22 -4.51 -3.30 17.77
CA ASP A 22 -3.85 -3.67 16.52
C ASP A 22 -3.69 -2.49 15.54
N ALA A 23 -4.34 -1.35 15.82
CA ALA A 23 -4.26 -0.13 15.03
C ALA A 23 -3.82 1.03 15.93
N ASP A 24 -2.51 1.25 16.04
CA ASP A 24 -1.95 2.39 16.76
C ASP A 24 -1.81 3.59 15.81
N PHE A 25 -2.51 4.67 16.15
CA PHE A 25 -2.49 5.92 15.39
C PHE A 25 -1.09 6.52 15.22
N LYS A 26 -0.19 6.35 16.21
CA LYS A 26 1.19 6.85 16.11
C LYS A 26 1.98 6.10 15.05
N HIS A 27 1.77 4.79 14.97
CA HIS A 27 2.38 3.95 13.93
C HIS A 27 1.82 4.30 12.55
N LEU A 28 0.52 4.57 12.45
CA LEU A 28 -0.11 5.00 11.20
C LEU A 28 0.38 6.38 10.75
N GLU A 29 0.56 7.32 11.68
CA GLU A 29 1.10 8.64 11.39
C GLU A 29 2.56 8.56 10.90
N ALA A 30 3.40 7.78 11.59
CA ALA A 30 4.78 7.55 11.16
C ALA A 30 4.86 6.91 9.76
N LEU A 31 3.97 5.95 9.48
CA LEU A 31 3.83 5.36 8.15
C LEU A 31 3.40 6.40 7.10
N GLY A 32 2.46 7.27 7.44
CA GLY A 32 1.99 8.37 6.60
C GLY A 32 3.12 9.34 6.24
N GLU A 33 3.92 9.75 7.22
CA GLU A 33 5.09 10.62 6.99
C GLU A 33 6.16 9.94 6.11
N ALA A 34 6.39 8.65 6.32
CA ALA A 34 7.28 7.88 5.44
C ALA A 34 6.75 7.82 4.00
N SER A 35 5.45 7.56 3.80
CA SER A 35 4.84 7.53 2.46
C SER A 35 4.87 8.90 1.77
N LYS A 36 4.67 10.01 2.51
CA LYS A 36 4.84 11.37 1.99
C LYS A 36 6.28 11.63 1.54
N ALA A 37 7.27 11.23 2.35
CA ALA A 37 8.68 11.38 2.02
C ALA A 37 9.07 10.58 0.76
N ILE A 38 8.58 9.34 0.64
CA ILE A 38 8.74 8.49 -0.54
C ILE A 38 8.11 9.15 -1.77
N GLY A 39 6.85 9.62 -1.62
CA GLY A 39 6.11 10.39 -2.62
C GLY A 39 6.91 11.56 -3.17
N LYS A 40 7.41 12.41 -2.27
CA LYS A 40 8.21 13.57 -2.63
C LYS A 40 9.50 13.20 -3.35
N LYS A 41 10.19 12.13 -2.92
CA LYS A 41 11.49 11.74 -3.46
C LYS A 41 11.41 11.11 -4.86
N TYR A 42 10.51 10.15 -5.08
CA TYR A 42 10.48 9.41 -6.37
C TYR A 42 9.37 9.83 -7.31
N TRP A 43 8.29 10.42 -6.80
CA TRP A 43 7.05 10.56 -7.55
C TRP A 43 6.62 12.02 -7.73
N SER A 44 7.36 12.99 -7.20
CA SER A 44 7.02 14.43 -7.29
C SER A 44 6.94 15.00 -8.71
N LYS A 45 7.62 14.37 -9.67
CA LYS A 45 7.62 14.78 -11.08
C LYS A 45 6.64 13.99 -11.95
N VAL A 46 5.98 12.98 -11.39
CA VAL A 46 5.03 12.12 -12.11
C VAL A 46 3.63 12.66 -11.86
N THR A 47 2.96 13.10 -12.91
CA THR A 47 1.62 13.70 -12.82
C THR A 47 0.52 12.65 -12.74
N GLU A 48 0.69 11.53 -13.45
CA GLU A 48 -0.31 10.47 -13.55
C GLU A 48 0.34 9.10 -13.32
N LEU A 49 -0.22 8.34 -12.38
CA LEU A 49 0.19 6.98 -12.06
C LEU A 49 -0.95 6.24 -11.34
N TRP A 50 -0.90 4.92 -11.35
CA TRP A 50 -1.71 4.06 -10.48
C TRP A 50 -0.99 3.84 -9.15
N ASN A 51 -1.61 4.24 -8.05
CA ASN A 51 -1.08 4.00 -6.71
C ASN A 51 -1.85 2.86 -6.03
N LEU A 52 -1.14 1.77 -5.68
CA LEU A 52 -1.72 0.75 -4.82
C LEU A 52 -1.60 1.19 -3.35
N GLY A 53 -2.63 1.85 -2.83
CA GLY A 53 -2.63 2.39 -1.47
C GLY A 53 -2.74 1.34 -0.36
N LEU A 54 -3.72 0.44 -0.45
CA LEU A 54 -3.92 -0.63 0.53
C LEU A 54 -4.51 -1.86 -0.15
N ILE A 55 -3.94 -3.02 0.15
CA ILE A 55 -4.50 -4.31 -0.23
C ILE A 55 -4.52 -5.21 1.00
N VAL A 56 -5.69 -5.76 1.29
CA VAL A 56 -5.88 -6.67 2.41
C VAL A 56 -6.67 -7.87 1.93
N THR A 57 -6.43 -9.01 2.59
CA THR A 57 -7.19 -10.23 2.35
C THR A 57 -7.60 -10.78 3.69
N ASP A 58 -8.90 -11.04 3.83
CA ASP A 58 -9.46 -11.66 5.02
C ASP A 58 -8.68 -12.93 5.35
N ARG A 59 -8.39 -13.12 6.64
CA ARG A 59 -7.52 -14.20 7.12
C ARG A 59 -8.02 -15.60 6.72
N HIS A 60 -9.34 -15.79 6.61
CA HIS A 60 -9.97 -17.05 6.24
C HIS A 60 -9.91 -17.35 4.73
N PHE A 61 -9.55 -16.35 3.92
CA PHE A 61 -9.48 -16.44 2.46
C PHE A 61 -8.05 -16.24 1.91
N ARG A 62 -7.04 -16.17 2.78
CA ARG A 62 -5.63 -16.09 2.38
C ARG A 62 -5.19 -17.34 1.63
N ARG A 63 -4.13 -17.19 0.82
CA ARG A 63 -3.50 -18.27 0.02
C ARG A 63 -4.42 -18.90 -1.04
N ARG A 64 -5.47 -18.17 -1.44
CA ARG A 64 -6.39 -18.54 -2.53
C ARG A 64 -6.26 -17.66 -3.79
N GLY A 65 -5.22 -16.82 -3.85
CA GLY A 65 -4.95 -15.99 -5.03
C GLY A 65 -5.73 -14.67 -5.12
N ALA A 66 -6.50 -14.28 -4.10
CA ALA A 66 -7.26 -13.02 -4.13
C ALA A 66 -6.38 -11.78 -4.38
N THR A 67 -5.28 -11.63 -3.63
CA THR A 67 -4.31 -10.55 -3.81
C THR A 67 -3.68 -10.56 -5.21
N THR A 68 -3.33 -11.74 -5.68
CA THR A 68 -2.73 -12.00 -6.99
C THR A 68 -3.63 -11.52 -8.12
N GLU A 69 -4.92 -11.86 -8.07
CA GLU A 69 -5.90 -11.44 -9.07
C GLU A 69 -6.15 -9.93 -9.04
N MET A 70 -6.22 -9.31 -7.85
CA MET A 70 -6.34 -7.86 -7.72
C MET A 70 -5.14 -7.12 -8.32
N ILE A 71 -3.91 -7.56 -8.03
CA ILE A 71 -2.68 -6.97 -8.60
C ILE A 71 -2.68 -7.13 -10.12
N LYS A 72 -3.01 -8.33 -10.63
CA LYS A 72 -3.06 -8.60 -12.07
C LYS A 72 -4.01 -7.64 -12.78
N ARG A 73 -5.24 -7.46 -12.26
CA ARG A 73 -6.23 -6.55 -12.83
C ARG A 73 -5.80 -5.09 -12.76
N GLY A 74 -5.25 -4.66 -11.62
CA GLY A 74 -4.72 -3.30 -11.48
C GLY A 74 -3.57 -3.00 -12.46
N CYS A 75 -2.65 -3.96 -12.65
CA CYS A 75 -1.57 -3.83 -13.62
C CYS A 75 -2.10 -3.79 -15.06
N ALA A 76 -3.05 -4.65 -15.41
CA ALA A 76 -3.66 -4.65 -16.74
C ALA A 76 -4.35 -3.31 -17.03
N ARG A 77 -5.03 -2.74 -16.03
CA ARG A 77 -5.66 -1.42 -16.18
C ARG A 77 -4.65 -0.30 -16.38
N ALA A 78 -3.55 -0.32 -15.63
CA ALA A 78 -2.46 0.62 -15.82
C ALA A 78 -1.77 0.46 -17.20
N ASP A 79 -1.66 -0.77 -17.70
CA ASP A 79 -1.13 -1.05 -19.04
C ASP A 79 -2.05 -0.47 -20.14
N GLU A 80 -3.38 -0.66 -20.02
CA GLU A 80 -4.39 -0.07 -20.92
C GLU A 80 -4.34 1.46 -20.97
N GLU A 81 -4.08 2.10 -19.83
CA GLU A 81 -3.99 3.56 -19.70
C GLU A 81 -2.58 4.09 -19.97
N HIS A 82 -1.62 3.21 -20.25
CA HIS A 82 -0.20 3.54 -20.44
C HIS A 82 0.43 4.29 -19.25
N LEU A 83 -0.03 3.99 -18.03
CA LEU A 83 0.41 4.63 -16.81
C LEU A 83 1.32 3.73 -15.97
N ARG A 84 2.27 4.34 -15.27
CA ARG A 84 3.13 3.65 -14.30
C ARG A 84 2.33 3.25 -13.05
N CYS A 85 2.77 2.20 -12.38
CA CYS A 85 2.29 1.86 -11.03
C CYS A 85 3.35 2.14 -9.97
N ARG A 86 2.90 2.51 -8.77
CA ARG A 86 3.74 2.53 -7.55
C ARG A 86 3.09 1.78 -6.39
N VAL A 87 3.93 1.31 -5.49
CA VAL A 87 3.51 0.71 -4.21
C VAL A 87 4.61 0.87 -3.15
N GLU A 88 4.21 1.13 -1.91
CA GLU A 88 5.04 0.89 -0.74
C GLU A 88 4.82 -0.54 -0.22
N ALA A 89 5.81 -1.41 -0.43
CA ALA A 89 5.69 -2.83 -0.12
C ALA A 89 6.19 -3.16 1.29
N SER A 90 5.45 -4.03 1.98
CA SER A 90 5.93 -4.72 3.19
C SER A 90 6.85 -5.90 2.82
N PRO A 91 7.56 -6.52 3.78
CA PRO A 91 8.41 -7.68 3.50
C PRO A 91 7.65 -8.83 2.85
N VAL A 92 6.40 -9.04 3.25
CA VAL A 92 5.53 -10.09 2.70
C VAL A 92 5.04 -9.72 1.30
N GLY A 93 4.71 -8.44 1.06
CA GLY A 93 4.19 -7.97 -0.22
C GLY A 93 5.26 -7.86 -1.32
N ARG A 94 6.52 -7.56 -0.95
CA ARG A 94 7.63 -7.30 -1.89
C ARG A 94 7.75 -8.38 -2.97
N LEU A 95 7.78 -9.65 -2.56
CA LEU A 95 7.96 -10.77 -3.50
C LEU A 95 6.77 -10.93 -4.45
N VAL A 96 5.56 -10.64 -3.97
CA VAL A 96 4.35 -10.67 -4.81
C VAL A 96 4.40 -9.54 -5.84
N TYR A 97 4.75 -8.32 -5.45
CA TYR A 97 4.85 -7.22 -6.43
C TYR A 97 5.98 -7.45 -7.44
N ALA A 98 7.12 -7.96 -7.00
CA ALA A 98 8.24 -8.28 -7.88
C ALA A 98 7.85 -9.28 -8.99
N SER A 99 7.04 -10.30 -8.68
CA SER A 99 6.58 -11.27 -9.69
C SER A 99 5.65 -10.66 -10.75
N TYR A 100 5.09 -9.48 -10.49
CA TYR A 100 4.28 -8.71 -11.44
C TYR A 100 5.06 -7.61 -12.17
N GLY A 101 6.37 -7.57 -12.02
CA GLY A 101 7.26 -6.66 -12.75
C GLY A 101 7.52 -5.32 -12.03
N PHE A 102 7.14 -5.19 -10.77
CA PHE A 102 7.58 -4.07 -9.95
C PHE A 102 9.07 -4.20 -9.61
N LYS A 103 9.80 -3.10 -9.76
CA LYS A 103 11.22 -2.97 -9.45
C LYS A 103 11.40 -2.12 -8.20
N GLU A 104 12.40 -2.43 -7.40
CA GLU A 104 12.75 -1.66 -6.21
C GLU A 104 13.44 -0.35 -6.60
N LEU A 105 12.99 0.75 -6.01
CA LEU A 105 13.57 2.08 -6.19
C LEU A 105 14.32 2.53 -4.92
N GLY A 106 13.94 2.01 -3.76
CA GLY A 106 14.65 2.22 -2.50
C GLY A 106 13.91 1.64 -1.30
N THR A 107 14.50 1.79 -0.12
CA THR A 107 14.00 1.21 1.14
C THR A 107 13.84 2.25 2.24
N TRP A 108 12.89 2.01 3.14
CA TRP A 108 12.61 2.86 4.31
C TRP A 108 12.44 2.02 5.56
N ASP A 109 13.03 2.50 6.66
CA ASP A 109 12.73 2.02 7.99
C ASP A 109 11.85 3.03 8.71
N VAL A 110 10.65 2.62 9.07
CA VAL A 110 9.71 3.42 9.88
C VAL A 110 9.89 3.01 11.33
N LYS A 111 10.34 3.94 12.17
CA LYS A 111 10.60 3.74 13.60
C LYS A 111 9.96 4.86 14.41
N LEU A 112 9.40 4.52 15.57
CA LEU A 112 9.00 5.51 16.57
C LEU A 112 10.13 5.66 17.60
N GLN A 113 10.41 6.89 18.01
CA GLN A 113 11.58 7.22 18.84
C GLN A 113 11.63 6.47 20.20
N ARG A 114 10.50 5.93 20.67
CA ARG A 114 10.35 5.23 21.95
C ARG A 114 9.72 3.83 21.80
N ASP A 115 9.63 3.32 20.58
CA ASP A 115 9.11 1.98 20.31
C ASP A 115 10.22 1.11 19.70
N PRO A 116 10.51 -0.08 20.25
CA PRO A 116 11.45 -1.00 19.62
C PRO A 116 10.96 -1.54 18.27
N ALA A 117 9.66 -1.47 17.98
CA ALA A 117 9.11 -1.91 16.71
C ALA A 117 9.58 -1.03 15.54
N SER A 118 9.94 -1.70 14.45
CA SER A 118 10.28 -1.03 13.19
C SER A 118 9.60 -1.74 12.03
N LEU A 119 9.12 -0.96 11.06
CA LEU A 119 8.61 -1.49 9.81
C LEU A 119 9.59 -1.16 8.69
N HIS A 120 10.20 -2.19 8.12
CA HIS A 120 11.02 -2.07 6.92
C HIS A 120 10.14 -2.19 5.67
N MET A 121 10.31 -1.27 4.72
CA MET A 121 9.47 -1.13 3.54
C MET A 121 10.29 -0.86 2.28
N TRP A 122 9.72 -1.21 1.13
CA TRP A 122 10.29 -0.91 -0.19
C TRP A 122 9.40 0.05 -0.95
N CYS A 123 9.98 1.09 -1.53
CA CYS A 123 9.35 1.81 -2.62
C CYS A 123 9.56 1.01 -3.91
N MET A 124 8.48 0.59 -4.55
CA MET A 124 8.56 -0.17 -5.80
C MET A 124 7.74 0.51 -6.91
N GLY A 125 8.23 0.40 -8.14
CA GLY A 125 7.61 0.98 -9.33
C GLY A 125 7.53 -0.01 -10.49
N ARG A 126 6.51 0.10 -11.32
CA ARG A 126 6.32 -0.73 -12.52
C ARG A 126 5.95 0.17 -13.71
N ASP A 127 6.68 0.05 -14.80
CA ASP A 127 6.30 0.66 -16.09
C ASP A 127 5.14 -0.11 -16.72
N ALA A 128 4.28 0.60 -17.47
CA ALA A 128 3.26 -0.03 -18.30
C ALA A 128 3.91 -0.94 -19.36
N LYS A 129 3.27 -2.08 -19.63
CA LYS A 129 3.65 -2.96 -20.74
C LYS A 129 2.87 -2.57 -21.99
N TYR A 130 3.57 -2.54 -23.12
CA TYR A 130 3.02 -2.30 -24.46
C TYR A 130 2.89 -3.62 -25.23
#